data_AF-A0A800A6C9-F1
#
_entry.id   AF-A0A800A6C9-F1
#
_cell.length_a   1.000
_cell.length_b   1.000
_cell.length_c   1.000
_cell.angle_alpha   90.00
_cell.angle_beta   90.00
_cell.angle_gamma   90.00
#
_symmetry.space_group_name_H-M   'P 1'
#
loop_
_entity.id
_entity.type
_entity.pdbx_description
1 polymer ?
#
loop_
_entity_poly.entity_id
_entity_poly.type
_entity_poly.pdbx_seq_one_letter_code
_entity_poly.pdbx_strand_id
1 'polypeptide(L)' 'FARAGRVMDILERQGVVGPSLGSKAREVLMTVEELEEALKSESAPV' A
#
# COMPACT_ATOMS: atom_id res chain seq x y z
N PHE A 1 -5.52 17.05 -2.68
CA PHE A 1 -4.20 16.39 -2.58
C PHE A 1 -3.88 15.85 -1.18
N ALA A 2 -4.17 16.57 -0.09
CA ALA A 2 -3.83 16.12 1.27
C ALA A 2 -4.38 14.73 1.65
N ARG A 3 -5.60 14.37 1.21
CA ARG A 3 -6.18 13.04 1.48
C ARG A 3 -5.45 11.92 0.73
N ALA A 4 -5.19 12.12 -0.57
CA ALA A 4 -4.50 11.13 -1.40
C ALA A 4 -3.04 10.93 -0.95
N GLY A 5 -2.34 12.01 -0.58
CA GLY A 5 -0.98 11.92 -0.03
C GLY A 5 -0.91 11.02 1.20
N ARG A 6 -1.83 11.21 2.17
CA ARG A 6 -1.91 10.33 3.35
C ARG A 6 -2.16 8.87 2.99
N VAL A 7 -3.01 8.60 2.00
CA VAL A 7 -3.24 7.22 1.53
C VAL A 7 -1.95 6.64 0.97
N MET A 8 -1.22 7.36 0.13
CA MET A 8 0.06 6.90 -0.42
C MET A 8 1.12 6.62 0.65
N ASP A 9 1.18 7.44 1.70
CA ASP A 9 2.12 7.23 2.81
C ASP A 9 1.80 5.97 3.62
N ILE A 10 0.50 5.66 3.80
CA ILE A 10 0.07 4.42 4.45
C ILE A 10 0.44 3.21 3.60
N LEU A 11 0.16 3.28 2.29
CA LEU A 11 0.47 2.20 1.35
C LEU A 11 1.98 1.93 1.27
N GLU A 12 2.82 2.96 1.39
CA GLU A 12 4.28 2.81 1.45
C GLU A 12 4.71 2.08 2.73
N ARG A 13 4.16 2.46 3.89
CA ARG A 13 4.46 1.81 5.18
C ARG A 13 4.00 0.36 5.23
N GLN A 14 2.92 0.03 4.52
CA GLN A 14 2.42 -1.35 4.38
C GLN A 14 3.15 -2.15 3.30
N GLY A 15 4.12 -1.56 2.59
CA GLY A 15 4.88 -2.23 1.55
C GLY A 15 4.11 -2.49 0.24
N VAL A 16 2.96 -1.84 0.05
CA VAL A 16 2.13 -1.99 -1.17
C VAL A 16 2.74 -1.21 -2.33
N VAL A 17 3.33 -0.05 -2.05
CA VAL A 17 4.04 0.78 -3.03
C VAL A 17 5.45 1.12 -2.56
N GLY A 18 6.37 1.29 -3.51
CA GLY A 18 7.74 1.71 -3.25
C GLY A 18 7.84 3.19 -2.83
N PRO A 19 9.05 3.63 -2.44
CA PRO A 19 9.29 4.99 -1.97
C PRO A 19 9.02 6.04 -3.05
N SER A 20 8.73 7.27 -2.62
CA SER A 20 8.63 8.39 -3.55
C SER A 20 9.98 8.73 -4.17
N LEU A 21 10.05 8.70 -5.51
CA LEU A 21 11.22 9.10 -6.30
C LEU A 21 10.97 10.42 -7.03
N GLY A 22 10.62 11.47 -6.27
CA GLY A 22 10.32 12.80 -6.79
C GLY A 22 8.99 12.84 -7.56
N SER A 23 9.02 13.28 -8.82
CA SER A 23 7.83 13.39 -9.68
C SER A 23 7.45 12.11 -10.40
N LYS A 24 8.25 11.04 -10.28
CA LYS A 24 7.96 9.75 -10.91
C LYS A 24 6.83 9.02 -10.20
N ALA A 25 6.11 8.19 -10.95
CA ALA A 25 5.18 7.24 -10.37
C ALA A 25 5.91 6.30 -9.40
N ARG A 26 5.22 5.91 -8.33
CA ARG A 26 5.72 4.91 -7.40
C ARG A 26 5.56 3.52 -8.01
N GLU A 27 6.51 2.64 -7.73
CA GLU A 27 6.42 1.23 -8.11
C GLU A 27 5.38 0.53 -7.25
N VAL A 28 4.60 -0.38 -7.85
CA VAL A 28 3.66 -1.24 -7.12
C VAL A 28 4.39 -2.53 -6.79
N LEU A 29 4.47 -2.86 -5.49
CA LEU A 29 5.28 -3.97 -4.99
C LEU A 29 4.46 -5.22 -4.65
N MET A 30 3.14 -5.12 -4.73
CA MET A 30 2.20 -6.17 -4.33
C MET A 30 1.12 -6.36 -5.40
N THR A 31 0.74 -7.61 -5.67
CA THR A 31 -0.37 -7.90 -6.57
C THR A 31 -1.72 -7.69 -5.87
N VAL A 32 -2.80 -7.68 -6.64
CA VAL A 32 -4.16 -7.56 -6.07
C VAL A 32 -4.47 -8.77 -5.20
N GLU A 33 -4.05 -9.96 -5.63
CA GLU A 33 -4.29 -11.22 -4.93
C GLU A 33 -3.57 -11.24 -3.57
N GLU A 34 -2.30 -10.83 -3.53
CA GLU A 34 -1.51 -10.72 -2.29
C GLU A 34 -2.13 -9.71 -1.30
N LEU A 35 -2.65 -8.59 -1.80
CA LEU A 35 -3.35 -7.61 -0.98
C LEU A 35 -4.63 -8.19 -0.38
N GLU A 36 -5.43 -8.91 -1.17
CA GLU A 36 -6.64 -9.56 -0.69
C GLU A 36 -6.34 -10.61 0.39
N GLU A 37 -5.26 -11.38 0.24
CA GLU A 37 -4.80 -12.33 1.24
C GLU A 37 -4.38 -11.63 2.53
N ALA A 38 -3.63 -10.53 2.44
CA ALA A 38 -3.23 -9.73 3.60
C ALA A 38 -4.45 -9.20 4.38
N LEU A 39 -5.47 -8.67 3.69
CA LEU A 39 -6.69 -8.15 4.31
C LEU A 39 -7.55 -9.26 4.95
N LYS A 40 -7.59 -10.46 4.36
CA LYS A 40 -8.25 -11.63 4.94
C LYS A 40 -7.54 -12.10 6.22
N SER A 41 -6.21 -11.98 6.27
CA SER A 41 -5.43 -12.37 7.46
C SER A 41 -5.60 -11.42 8.64
N GLU A 42 -5.85 -10.12 8.39
CA GLU A 42 -6.07 -9.10 9.42
C GLU A 42 -7.46 -9.18 10.08
N SER A 43 -8.39 -9.91 9.45
CA SER A 43 -9.79 -10.05 9.90
C SER A 43 -10.08 -11.39 10.61
N ALA A 44 -9.06 -12.18 10.95
CA ALA A 44 -9.18 -13.32 11.84
C ALA A 44 -9.03 -12.87 13.31
N PRO A 45 -10.09 -12.83 14.13
CA PRO A 45 -9.92 -12.71 15.57
C PRO A 45 -9.31 -14.01 16.08
N VAL A 46 -8.21 -13.88 16.83
CA VAL A 46 -7.84 -14.88 17.85
C VAL A 46 -8.92 -14.94 18.93
#